data_AF-A0A9K3HCX7-F1
#
_entry.id   AF-A0A9K3HCX7-F1
#
_cell.length_a   1.000
_cell.length_b   1.000
_cell.length_c   1.000
_cell.angle_alpha   90.00
_cell.angle_beta   90.00
_cell.angle_gamma   90.00
#
_symmetry.space_group_name_H-M   'P 1'
#
loop_
_entity.id
_entity.type
_entity.pdbx_description
1 polymer ?
#
loop_
_entity_poly.entity_id
_entity_poly.type
_entity_poly.pdbx_seq_one_letter_code
_entity_poly.pdbx_strand_id
1 'polypeptide(L)'
;MFKALPVNTKGSLSKHLKTLASGSLPCRHDQLRDENEGLAGELKASQTIAAKLQCQVVNAERNLLDKENVGSLLKEKEKAWEEERAGWMVEREQLVGDVKHYKVAGSVSGSDVDTLYAELGIIQEDNQKLAAERR
;
A
#
# COMPACT_ATOMS: atom_id res chain seq x y z
N MET A 1 88.09 -56.27 34.87
CA MET A 1 87.72 -54.91 35.34
C MET A 1 86.71 -54.32 34.37
N PHE A 2 85.42 -54.30 34.70
CA PHE A 2 84.40 -53.60 33.90
C PHE A 2 83.99 -52.33 34.64
N LYS A 3 84.31 -51.17 34.06
CA LYS A 3 83.81 -49.86 34.53
C LYS A 3 82.38 -49.71 34.00
N ALA A 4 81.41 -49.65 34.90
CA ALA A 4 80.06 -49.25 34.58
C ALA A 4 80.03 -47.74 34.29
N LEU A 5 79.55 -47.36 33.10
CA LEU A 5 79.26 -45.97 32.76
C LEU A 5 77.92 -45.56 33.40
N PRO A 6 77.80 -44.36 33.98
CA PRO A 6 76.55 -43.92 34.60
C PRO A 6 75.53 -43.54 33.52
N VAL A 7 74.43 -44.29 33.47
CA VAL A 7 73.28 -44.02 32.61
C VAL A 7 72.42 -42.92 33.24
N ASN A 8 72.70 -41.66 32.91
CA ASN A 8 71.89 -40.51 33.31
C ASN A 8 70.73 -40.28 32.30
N THR A 9 69.80 -41.22 32.23
CA THR A 9 68.63 -41.14 31.33
C THR A 9 67.47 -40.33 31.93
N LYS A 10 67.34 -40.30 33.26
CA LYS A 10 66.25 -39.57 33.94
C LYS A 10 66.37 -38.05 33.82
N GLY A 11 67.59 -37.51 33.89
CA GLY A 11 67.82 -36.07 33.73
C GLY A 11 67.61 -35.57 32.29
N SER A 12 67.90 -36.42 31.30
CA SER A 12 67.75 -36.07 29.87
C SER A 12 66.29 -36.07 29.43
N LEU A 13 65.50 -37.07 29.86
CA LEU A 13 64.06 -37.16 29.57
C LEU A 13 63.26 -36.05 30.27
N SER A 14 63.60 -35.72 31.53
CA SER A 14 62.94 -34.64 32.27
C SER A 14 63.20 -33.27 31.63
N LYS A 15 64.42 -33.03 31.12
CA LYS A 15 64.72 -31.82 30.36
C LYS A 15 63.94 -31.78 29.05
N HIS A 16 63.95 -32.85 28.26
CA HIS A 16 63.20 -32.90 26.99
C HIS A 16 61.70 -32.69 27.17
N LEU A 17 61.08 -33.31 28.17
CA LEU A 17 59.66 -33.12 28.47
C LEU A 17 59.35 -31.68 28.90
N LYS A 18 60.22 -31.05 29.69
CA LYS A 18 60.07 -29.62 30.05
C LYS A 18 60.20 -28.72 28.83
N THR A 19 61.18 -28.97 27.94
CA THR A 19 61.40 -28.17 26.72
C THR A 19 60.25 -28.32 25.72
N LEU A 20 59.71 -29.53 25.56
CA LEU A 20 58.53 -29.80 24.73
C LEU A 20 57.26 -29.12 25.28
N ALA A 21 57.05 -29.17 26.60
CA ALA A 21 55.91 -28.53 27.25
C ALA A 21 56.02 -26.99 27.24
N SER A 22 57.22 -26.43 27.40
CA SER A 22 57.44 -24.98 27.39
C SER A 22 57.40 -24.35 25.99
N GLY A 23 57.60 -25.14 24.93
CA GLY A 23 57.64 -24.62 23.55
C GLY A 23 56.35 -24.78 22.74
N SER A 24 55.49 -25.75 23.07
CA SER A 24 54.33 -26.12 22.22
C SER A 24 52.97 -25.70 22.77
N LEU A 25 52.78 -25.75 24.10
CA LEU A 25 51.51 -25.39 24.74
C LEU A 25 51.24 -23.88 24.76
N PRO A 26 52.23 -23.01 25.05
CA PRO A 26 52.02 -21.56 24.99
C PRO A 26 51.64 -21.08 23.59
N CYS A 27 52.31 -21.58 22.54
CA CYS A 27 52.01 -21.23 21.15
C CYS A 27 50.59 -21.64 20.73
N ARG A 28 50.10 -22.80 21.19
CA ARG A 28 48.73 -23.24 20.92
C ARG A 28 47.70 -22.41 21.68
N HIS A 29 48.01 -22.01 22.90
CA HIS A 29 47.15 -21.13 23.68
C HIS A 29 46.99 -19.77 23.01
N ASP A 30 48.08 -19.20 22.47
CA ASP A 30 48.03 -17.92 21.76
C ASP A 30 47.29 -18.04 20.41
N GLN A 31 47.48 -19.13 19.65
CA GLN A 31 46.67 -19.39 18.45
C GLN A 31 45.17 -19.47 18.76
N LEU A 32 44.78 -20.20 19.81
CA LEU A 32 43.38 -20.29 20.23
C LEU A 32 42.81 -18.95 20.71
N ARG A 33 43.65 -18.07 21.26
CA ARG A 33 43.25 -16.72 21.63
C ARG A 33 42.94 -15.89 20.38
N ASP A 34 43.84 -15.90 19.42
CA ASP A 34 43.67 -15.16 18.16
C ASP A 34 42.43 -15.67 17.38
N GLU A 35 42.23 -16.99 17.33
CA GLU A 35 41.04 -17.61 16.73
C GLU A 35 39.75 -17.18 17.45
N ASN A 36 39.73 -17.19 18.79
CA ASN A 36 38.56 -16.75 19.55
C ASN A 36 38.25 -15.27 19.35
N GLU A 37 39.28 -14.42 19.26
CA GLU A 37 39.11 -13.00 18.96
C GLU A 37 38.55 -12.80 17.54
N GLY A 38 39.02 -13.58 16.57
CA GLY A 38 38.48 -13.61 15.21
C GLY A 38 37.01 -14.01 15.18
N LEU A 39 36.65 -15.13 15.82
CA LEU A 39 35.28 -15.62 15.91
C LEU A 39 34.35 -14.64 16.65
N ALA A 40 34.83 -13.97 17.69
CA ALA A 40 34.08 -12.93 18.38
C ALA A 40 33.80 -11.73 17.44
N GLY A 41 34.76 -11.36 16.60
CA GLY A 41 34.59 -10.37 15.56
C GLY A 41 33.53 -10.76 14.52
N GLU A 42 33.62 -11.99 14.00
CA GLU A 42 32.65 -12.53 13.04
C GLU A 42 31.24 -12.62 13.62
N LEU A 43 31.11 -13.07 14.88
CA LEU A 43 29.84 -13.13 15.59
C LEU A 43 29.20 -11.73 15.69
N LYS A 44 29.99 -10.73 16.07
CA LYS A 44 29.52 -9.35 16.17
C LYS A 44 29.09 -8.79 14.81
N ALA A 45 29.84 -9.09 13.76
CA ALA A 45 29.49 -8.70 12.39
C ALA A 45 28.17 -9.35 11.95
N SER A 46 28.02 -10.66 12.19
CA SER A 46 26.80 -11.42 11.90
C SER A 46 25.58 -10.87 12.65
N GLN A 47 25.72 -10.60 13.96
CA GLN A 47 24.66 -9.99 14.77
C GLN A 47 24.26 -8.61 14.23
N THR A 48 25.23 -7.81 13.78
CA THR A 48 24.95 -6.50 13.19
C THR A 48 24.18 -6.62 11.87
N ILE A 49 24.55 -7.59 11.02
CA ILE A 49 23.84 -7.86 9.76
C ILE A 49 22.41 -8.35 10.06
N ALA A 50 22.25 -9.28 11.01
CA ALA A 50 20.96 -9.79 11.41
C ALA A 50 20.03 -8.68 11.91
N ALA A 51 20.53 -7.79 12.77
CA ALA A 51 19.76 -6.63 13.24
C ALA A 51 19.34 -5.70 12.09
N LYS A 52 20.23 -5.42 11.13
CA LYS A 52 19.90 -4.61 9.94
C LYS A 52 18.82 -5.28 9.10
N LEU A 53 18.95 -6.57 8.83
CA LEU A 53 17.96 -7.33 8.05
C LEU A 53 16.61 -7.35 8.76
N GLN A 54 16.59 -7.53 10.07
CA GLN A 54 15.35 -7.49 10.86
C GLN A 54 14.64 -6.13 10.73
N CYS A 55 15.37 -5.01 10.83
CA CYS A 55 14.80 -3.69 10.59
C CYS A 55 14.25 -3.51 9.17
N GLN A 56 14.94 -4.05 8.16
CA GLN A 56 14.48 -4.01 6.77
C GLN A 56 13.20 -4.80 6.56
N VAL A 57 13.10 -6.01 7.13
CA VAL A 57 11.90 -6.85 7.06
C VAL A 57 10.70 -6.14 7.68
N VAL A 58 10.84 -5.64 8.91
CA VAL A 58 9.75 -4.91 9.60
C VAL A 58 9.29 -3.68 8.81
N ASN A 59 10.22 -2.94 8.21
CA ASN A 59 9.86 -1.80 7.37
C ASN A 59 9.17 -2.23 6.06
N ALA A 60 9.60 -3.32 5.45
CA ALA A 60 8.96 -3.87 4.25
C ALA A 60 7.53 -4.36 4.54
N GLU A 61 7.33 -5.05 5.66
CA GLU A 61 6.01 -5.51 6.14
C GLU A 61 5.07 -4.32 6.39
N ARG A 62 5.54 -3.28 7.08
CA ARG A 62 4.75 -2.05 7.31
C ARG A 62 4.34 -1.41 5.98
N ASN A 63 5.29 -1.23 5.07
CA ASN A 63 5.01 -0.62 3.76
C ASN A 63 4.03 -1.44 2.92
N LEU A 64 4.05 -2.77 3.06
CA LEU A 64 3.11 -3.65 2.37
C LEU A 64 1.69 -3.46 2.94
N LEU A 65 1.55 -3.45 4.27
CA LEU A 65 0.28 -3.22 4.93
C LEU A 65 -0.32 -1.84 4.59
N ASP A 66 0.51 -0.79 4.57
CA ASP A 66 0.06 0.56 4.19
C ASP A 66 -0.46 0.58 2.74
N LYS A 67 0.22 -0.09 1.82
CA LYS A 67 -0.23 -0.21 0.42
C LYS A 67 -1.52 -1.00 0.27
N GLU A 68 -1.68 -2.09 1.02
CA GLU A 68 -2.92 -2.87 1.02
C GLU A 68 -4.10 -2.03 1.52
N ASN A 69 -3.90 -1.29 2.62
CA ASN A 69 -4.91 -0.38 3.18
C ASN A 69 -5.27 0.75 2.21
N VAL A 70 -4.30 1.32 1.50
CA VAL A 70 -4.55 2.31 0.45
C VAL A 70 -5.33 1.68 -0.71
N GLY A 71 -4.96 0.45 -1.11
CA GLY A 71 -5.64 -0.29 -2.17
C GLY A 71 -7.10 -0.61 -1.85
N SER A 72 -7.41 -1.00 -0.60
CA SER A 72 -8.79 -1.25 -0.17
C SER A 72 -9.62 0.03 -0.15
N LEU A 73 -9.06 1.13 0.35
CA LEU A 73 -9.75 2.42 0.42
C LEU A 73 -10.01 3.02 -0.97
N LEU A 74 -9.11 2.81 -1.94
CA LEU A 74 -9.34 3.18 -3.33
C LEU A 74 -10.50 2.40 -3.95
N LYS A 75 -10.56 1.07 -3.74
CA LYS A 75 -11.67 0.24 -4.24
C LYS A 75 -13.01 0.66 -3.65
N GLU A 76 -13.05 0.98 -2.36
CA GLU A 76 -14.27 1.45 -1.70
C GLU A 76 -14.73 2.80 -2.26
N LYS A 77 -13.79 3.73 -2.49
CA LYS A 77 -14.09 5.01 -3.13
C LYS A 77 -14.57 4.86 -4.57
N GLU A 78 -13.96 3.98 -5.34
CA GLU A 78 -14.36 3.71 -6.73
C GLU A 78 -15.79 3.15 -6.77
N LYS A 79 -16.09 2.18 -5.90
CA LYS A 79 -17.44 1.64 -5.75
C LYS A 79 -18.46 2.72 -5.37
N ALA A 80 -18.16 3.56 -4.38
CA ALA A 80 -19.05 4.66 -3.98
C ALA A 80 -19.29 5.64 -5.15
N TRP A 81 -18.24 5.92 -5.93
CA TRP A 81 -18.34 6.75 -7.14
C TRP A 81 -19.21 6.13 -8.23
N GLU A 82 -19.17 4.82 -8.42
CA GLU A 82 -20.03 4.11 -9.36
C GLU A 82 -21.50 4.14 -8.92
N GLU A 83 -21.76 3.91 -7.63
CA GLU A 83 -23.10 3.97 -7.05
C GLU A 83 -23.72 5.37 -7.17
N GLU A 84 -22.96 6.42 -6.85
CA GLU A 84 -23.40 7.81 -7.00
C GLU A 84 -23.72 8.13 -8.47
N ARG A 85 -22.84 7.76 -9.39
CA ARG A 85 -23.02 8.00 -10.82
C ARG A 85 -24.26 7.28 -11.37
N ALA A 86 -24.53 6.06 -10.90
CA ALA A 86 -25.75 5.33 -11.25
C ALA A 86 -26.99 6.07 -10.73
N GLY A 87 -26.97 6.55 -9.49
CA GLY A 87 -28.03 7.38 -8.92
C GLY A 87 -28.30 8.64 -9.75
N TRP A 88 -27.24 9.35 -10.17
CA TRP A 88 -27.35 10.55 -11.01
C TRP A 88 -27.95 10.24 -12.38
N MET A 89 -27.64 9.09 -12.98
CA MET A 89 -28.25 8.70 -14.25
C MET A 89 -29.75 8.46 -14.12
N VAL A 90 -30.18 7.79 -13.04
CA VAL A 90 -31.59 7.55 -12.75
C VAL A 90 -32.33 8.87 -12.52
N GLU A 91 -31.78 9.76 -11.69
CA GLU A 91 -32.36 11.09 -11.43
C GLU A 91 -32.46 11.91 -12.72
N ARG A 92 -31.41 11.90 -13.55
CA ARG A 92 -31.42 12.57 -14.85
C ARG A 92 -32.50 12.02 -15.77
N GLU A 93 -32.65 10.71 -15.86
CA GLU A 93 -33.69 10.08 -16.68
C GLU A 93 -35.10 10.45 -16.20
N GLN A 94 -35.32 10.48 -14.88
CA GLN A 94 -36.57 10.93 -14.29
C GLN A 94 -36.85 12.39 -14.65
N LEU A 95 -35.89 13.29 -14.44
CA LEU A 95 -36.03 14.71 -14.77
C LEU A 95 -36.30 14.94 -16.26
N VAL A 96 -35.65 14.18 -17.15
CA VAL A 96 -35.93 14.23 -18.59
C VAL A 96 -37.36 13.78 -18.89
N GLY A 97 -37.87 12.77 -18.19
CA GLY A 97 -39.26 12.33 -18.26
C GLY A 97 -40.22 13.43 -17.81
N ASP A 98 -39.96 14.03 -16.65
CA ASP A 98 -40.78 15.09 -16.08
C ASP A 98 -40.84 16.32 -17.00
N VAL A 99 -39.70 16.75 -17.56
CA VAL A 99 -39.64 17.86 -18.52
C VAL A 99 -40.47 17.56 -19.76
N LYS A 100 -40.42 16.33 -20.30
CA LYS A 100 -41.26 15.94 -21.44
C LYS A 100 -42.73 15.98 -21.08
N HIS A 101 -43.10 15.47 -19.90
CA HIS A 101 -44.47 15.49 -19.43
C HIS A 101 -44.99 16.93 -19.28
N TYR A 102 -44.23 17.82 -18.63
CA TYR A 102 -44.59 19.24 -18.51
C TYR A 102 -44.69 19.93 -19.87
N LYS A 103 -43.82 19.61 -20.82
CA LYS A 103 -43.91 20.15 -22.18
C LYS A 103 -45.22 19.73 -22.86
N VAL A 104 -45.65 18.48 -22.69
CA VAL A 104 -46.91 17.99 -23.24
C VAL A 104 -48.10 18.62 -22.51
N ALA A 105 -48.09 18.63 -21.18
CA ALA A 105 -49.18 19.18 -20.36
C ALA A 105 -49.33 20.70 -20.50
N GLY A 106 -48.23 21.43 -20.73
CA GLY A 106 -48.23 22.87 -20.99
C GLY A 106 -48.39 23.25 -22.46
N SER A 107 -48.38 22.28 -23.38
CA SER A 107 -48.66 22.52 -24.80
C SER A 107 -50.17 22.60 -25.01
N VAL A 108 -50.70 23.82 -24.93
CA VAL A 108 -52.04 24.14 -25.42
C VAL A 108 -51.98 24.14 -26.95
N SER A 109 -52.78 23.30 -27.61
CA SER A 109 -52.84 23.30 -29.07
C SER A 109 -53.57 24.55 -29.58
N GLY A 110 -53.29 24.96 -30.83
CA GLY A 110 -54.03 26.06 -31.46
C GLY A 110 -55.55 25.82 -31.43
N SER A 111 -55.97 24.56 -31.61
CA SER A 111 -57.39 24.18 -31.48
C SER A 111 -57.94 24.29 -30.06
N ASP A 112 -57.14 24.04 -29.03
CA ASP A 112 -57.58 24.23 -27.64
C ASP A 112 -57.78 25.72 -27.33
N VAL A 113 -56.89 26.57 -27.88
CA VAL A 113 -57.03 28.04 -27.82
C VAL A 113 -58.27 28.50 -28.59
N ASP A 114 -58.48 28.01 -29.81
CA ASP A 114 -59.63 28.35 -30.65
C ASP A 114 -60.95 27.90 -30.00
N THR A 115 -60.95 26.73 -29.34
CA THR A 115 -62.10 26.22 -28.59
C THR A 115 -62.42 27.13 -27.40
N LEU A 116 -61.41 27.56 -26.64
CA LEU A 116 -61.60 28.51 -25.53
C LEU A 116 -62.15 29.86 -26.01
N TYR A 117 -61.64 30.39 -27.14
CA TYR A 117 -62.18 31.62 -27.73
C TYR A 117 -63.64 31.45 -28.15
N ALA A 118 -64.00 30.32 -28.75
CA ALA A 118 -65.38 30.01 -29.13
C ALA A 118 -66.32 29.87 -27.91
N GLU A 119 -65.87 29.23 -26.82
CA GLU A 119 -66.63 29.09 -25.56
C GLU A 119 -66.84 30.44 -24.85
N LEU A 120 -65.88 31.36 -24.96
CA LEU A 120 -65.99 32.74 -24.48
C LEU A 120 -66.86 33.63 -25.38
N GLY A 121 -67.39 33.09 -26.49
CA GLY A 121 -68.18 33.83 -27.46
C GLY A 121 -67.38 34.84 -28.28
N ILE A 122 -66.05 34.75 -28.26
CA ILE A 122 -65.14 35.61 -29.03
C ILE A 122 -64.91 34.96 -30.38
N ILE A 123 -65.52 35.54 -31.42
CA ILE A 123 -65.39 35.06 -32.80
C ILE A 123 -64.25 35.81 -33.50
N GLN A 124 -63.70 35.25 -34.57
CA GLN A 124 -62.57 35.82 -35.32
C GLN A 124 -62.79 37.27 -35.78
N GLU A 125 -64.05 37.69 -35.93
CA GLU A 125 -64.49 39.05 -36.22
C GLU A 125 -64.23 40.05 -35.08
N ASP A 126 -64.41 39.63 -33.81
CA ASP A 126 -64.16 40.47 -32.63
C ASP A 126 -62.65 40.75 -32.46
N ASN A 127 -61.81 39.77 -32.74
CA ASN A 127 -60.35 39.93 -32.71
C ASN A 127 -59.84 40.86 -33.82
N GLN A 128 -60.42 40.80 -35.02
CA GLN A 128 -60.09 41.73 -36.11
C GLN A 128 -60.52 43.17 -35.77
N LYS A 129 -61.67 43.33 -35.11
CA LYS A 129 -62.20 44.62 -34.67
C LYS A 129 -61.34 45.25 -33.56
N LEU A 130 -60.95 44.48 -32.55
CA LEU A 130 -60.03 44.92 -31.48
C LEU A 130 -58.63 45.28 -32.01
N ALA A 131 -58.14 44.57 -33.03
CA ALA A 131 -56.86 44.88 -33.67
C ALA A 131 -56.89 46.16 -34.52
N ALA A 132 -58.06 46.51 -35.07
CA ALA A 132 -58.28 47.75 -35.80
C ALA A 132 -58.41 48.96 -34.87
N GLU A 133 -58.97 48.80 -33.67
CA GLU A 133 -59.13 49.87 -32.66
C GLU A 133 -57.83 50.21 -31.91
N ARG A 134 -56.78 49.38 -32.02
CA ARG A 134 -55.46 49.62 -31.42
C ARG A 134 -54.44 50.31 -32.34
N ARG A 135 -54.83 50.68 -33.56
CA ARG A 135 -54.05 51.53 -34.48
C ARG A 135 -54.56 52.96 -34.45
#